data_AF-A0A8T5DIA7-F1
#
_entry.id   AF-A0A8T5DIA7-F1
#
_cell.length_a   1.000
_cell.length_b   1.000
_cell.length_c   1.000
_cell.angle_alpha   90.00
_cell.angle_beta   90.00
_cell.angle_gamma   90.00
#
_symmetry.space_group_name_H-M   'P 1'
#
loop_
_entity.id
_entity.type
_entity.pdbx_description
1 polymer ?
#
loop_
_entity_poly.entity_id
_entity_poly.type
_entity_poly.pdbx_seq_one_letter_code
_entity_poly.pdbx_strand_id
1 'polypeptide(L)'
;MILTQKEVNRFRSKVNFVYLPDGQLDYEACWVWTGKPGLHGHGQIGIRGKTFLVHRLMYMLEIGEIPISRKLYRTCKNKLCVNPNHLYLNDTNIKDGIFSKTDIERFQQNVQFKFLDNGQLDHESCWEWTNCCDEEGYGKIGIKNKIYLTHRIAYMIERGKIPKEYCVRHDCDNPPCVNPNHLRIGTMDDDIQDKVLRNRQAQGDTHPQSTLTSIDIREILTGIHNDKYFSTRQISKDYNVTIDTIRCFLTKKTWKPVTSIITHELGVSLKDLYEKIKRRQLTDAESRENSRRLTTRDLKEIQWFLNQKKLTIIEIAKMIKVSYNQVKTIKENSKRYNLVF
;
A
#
# COMPACT_ATOMS: atom_id res chain seq x y z
N MET A 1 -2.30 36.81 20.32
CA MET A 1 -2.64 38.07 21.04
C MET A 1 -1.43 38.47 21.87
N ILE A 2 -0.89 39.69 21.72
CA ILE A 2 0.32 40.13 22.45
C ILE A 2 -0.08 40.99 23.65
N LEU A 3 0.22 40.53 24.87
CA LEU A 3 0.02 41.29 26.11
C LEU A 3 1.26 42.13 26.44
N THR A 4 1.06 43.29 27.07
CA THR A 4 2.16 44.09 27.62
C THR A 4 2.70 43.46 28.90
N GLN A 5 3.96 43.75 29.25
CA GLN A 5 4.56 43.27 30.50
C GLN A 5 3.76 43.67 31.74
N LYS A 6 3.16 44.87 31.73
CA LYS A 6 2.28 45.35 32.82
C LYS A 6 1.03 44.48 32.97
N GLU A 7 0.44 44.02 31.85
CA GLU A 7 -0.72 43.12 31.86
C GLU A 7 -0.35 41.72 32.34
N VAL A 8 0.81 41.20 31.93
CA VAL A 8 1.34 39.91 32.40
C VAL A 8 1.63 39.95 33.90
N ASN A 9 2.27 41.01 34.39
CA ASN A 9 2.57 41.17 35.82
C ASN A 9 1.28 41.26 36.66
N ARG A 10 0.27 42.01 36.19
CA ARG A 10 -1.05 42.08 36.83
C ARG A 10 -1.77 40.73 36.88
N PHE A 11 -1.57 39.89 35.88
CA PHE A 11 -2.12 38.53 35.86
C PHE A 11 -1.37 37.63 36.86
N ARG A 12 -0.03 37.58 36.78
CA ARG A 12 0.81 36.74 37.65
C ARG A 12 0.69 37.14 39.13
N SER A 13 0.50 38.41 39.45
CA SER A 13 0.29 38.87 40.84
C SER A 13 -1.00 38.35 41.50
N LYS A 14 -1.89 37.70 40.73
CA LYS A 14 -3.14 37.10 41.21
C LYS A 14 -3.13 35.56 41.15
N VAL A 15 -1.94 34.99 41.02
CA VAL A 15 -1.73 33.54 41.06
C VAL A 15 -0.94 33.23 42.32
N ASN A 16 -1.49 32.38 43.18
CA ASN A 16 -0.74 31.83 44.30
C ASN A 16 0.13 30.69 43.77
N PHE A 17 1.41 30.98 43.56
CA PHE A 17 2.41 29.99 43.19
C PHE A 17 2.83 29.18 44.41
N VAL A 18 3.14 27.91 44.18
CA VAL A 18 3.66 27.02 45.22
C VAL A 18 5.14 26.80 44.94
N TYR A 19 5.94 26.82 46.00
CA TYR A 19 7.39 26.70 45.91
C TYR A 19 7.86 25.50 46.73
N LEU A 20 8.84 24.78 46.20
CA LEU A 20 9.60 23.76 46.89
C LEU A 20 10.52 24.41 47.95
N PRO A 21 11.06 23.64 48.92
CA PRO A 21 11.92 24.18 49.98
C PRO A 21 13.20 24.87 49.47
N ASP A 22 13.66 24.52 48.26
CA ASP A 22 14.82 25.11 47.60
C ASP A 22 14.49 26.43 46.85
N GLY A 23 13.23 26.90 46.93
CA GLY A 23 12.77 28.13 46.29
C GLY A 23 12.35 27.97 44.83
N GLN A 24 12.42 26.77 44.25
CA GLN A 24 11.91 26.52 42.89
C GLN A 24 10.39 26.39 42.88
N LEU A 25 9.76 26.62 41.73
CA LEU A 25 8.33 26.41 41.57
C LEU A 25 7.99 24.92 41.64
N ASP A 26 6.98 24.58 42.44
CA ASP A 26 6.40 23.24 42.48
C ASP A 26 5.38 23.11 41.34
N TYR A 27 5.78 22.40 40.29
CA TYR A 27 4.95 22.17 39.11
C TYR A 27 3.93 21.03 39.26
N GLU A 28 3.99 20.25 40.34
CA GLU A 28 3.01 19.20 40.67
C GLU A 28 1.85 19.78 41.52
N ALA A 29 2.08 20.92 42.16
CA ALA A 29 1.05 21.62 42.93
C ALA A 29 0.11 22.48 42.06
N CYS A 30 -1.14 22.65 42.52
CA CYS A 30 -2.04 23.60 41.88
C CYS A 30 -1.61 25.05 42.15
N TRP A 31 -1.34 25.82 41.10
CA TRP A 31 -1.18 27.27 41.21
C TRP A 31 -2.56 27.93 41.12
N VAL A 32 -3.01 28.55 42.21
CA VAL A 32 -4.42 28.90 42.40
C VAL A 32 -4.67 30.37 42.07
N TRP A 33 -5.63 30.62 41.18
CA TRP A 33 -6.14 31.97 40.93
C TRP A 33 -6.85 32.55 42.15
N THR A 34 -6.45 33.76 42.58
CA THR A 34 -6.99 34.43 43.78
C THR A 34 -8.04 35.49 43.47
N GLY A 35 -8.29 35.80 42.20
CA GLY A 35 -9.33 36.75 41.80
C GLY A 35 -10.74 36.15 41.80
N LYS A 36 -11.76 37.02 41.66
CA LYS A 36 -13.17 36.61 41.63
C LYS A 36 -13.44 35.61 40.47
N PRO A 37 -13.99 34.42 40.75
CA PRO A 37 -14.43 33.50 39.70
C PRO A 37 -15.69 34.00 39.00
N GLY A 38 -15.89 33.55 37.76
CA GLY A 38 -17.13 33.74 37.03
C GLY A 38 -18.25 32.80 37.49
N LEU A 39 -19.42 32.89 36.84
CA LEU A 39 -20.65 32.17 37.18
C LEU A 39 -20.48 30.64 37.31
N HIS A 40 -19.61 30.02 36.51
CA HIS A 40 -19.39 28.57 36.52
C HIS A 40 -18.21 28.11 37.40
N GLY A 41 -17.67 29.03 38.23
CA GLY A 41 -16.57 28.76 39.16
C GLY A 41 -15.17 28.80 38.56
N HIS A 42 -15.03 29.19 37.28
CA HIS A 42 -13.72 29.36 36.65
C HIS A 42 -13.16 30.76 36.90
N GLY A 43 -11.86 30.85 37.18
CA GLY A 43 -11.17 32.14 37.30
C GLY A 43 -11.24 32.94 35.99
N GLN A 44 -11.41 34.26 36.13
CA GLN A 44 -11.54 35.19 35.01
C GLN A 44 -10.77 36.49 35.29
N ILE A 45 -10.25 37.11 34.23
CA ILE A 45 -9.59 38.42 34.29
C ILE A 45 -10.02 39.31 33.11
N GLY A 46 -10.30 40.59 33.40
CA GLY A 46 -10.57 41.61 32.40
C GLY A 46 -9.30 42.32 31.93
N ILE A 47 -9.01 42.26 30.63
CA ILE A 47 -7.88 42.92 29.97
C ILE A 47 -8.41 43.67 28.73
N ARG A 48 -8.17 44.98 28.64
CA ARG A 48 -8.62 45.87 27.54
C ARG A 48 -10.11 45.68 27.18
N GLY A 49 -10.98 45.65 28.19
CA GLY A 49 -12.42 45.48 28.01
C GLY A 49 -12.88 44.07 27.61
N LYS A 50 -11.97 43.09 27.47
CA LYS A 50 -12.30 41.68 27.20
C LYS A 50 -12.04 40.82 28.42
N THR A 51 -12.93 39.86 28.68
CA THR A 51 -12.78 38.89 29.77
C THR A 51 -12.13 37.61 29.26
N PHE A 52 -11.08 37.16 29.94
CA PHE A 52 -10.34 35.94 29.62
C PHE A 52 -10.47 34.91 30.74
N LEU A 53 -10.56 33.63 30.38
CA LEU A 53 -10.39 32.53 31.31
C LEU A 53 -8.91 32.41 31.69
N VAL A 54 -8.61 32.45 32.99
CA VAL A 54 -7.23 32.58 33.49
C VAL A 54 -6.32 31.40 33.17
N HIS A 55 -6.86 30.19 33.11
CA HIS A 55 -6.10 29.00 32.71
C HIS A 55 -5.72 29.01 31.22
N ARG A 56 -6.63 29.48 30.35
CA ARG A 56 -6.32 29.68 28.93
C ARG A 56 -5.27 30.76 28.74
N LEU A 57 -5.35 31.82 29.55
CA LEU A 57 -4.36 32.88 29.52
C LEU A 57 -2.97 32.39 29.96
N MET A 58 -2.87 31.61 31.05
CA MET A 58 -1.60 31.01 31.46
C MET A 58 -1.00 30.13 30.35
N TYR A 59 -1.82 29.25 29.75
CA TYR A 59 -1.36 28.40 28.64
C TYR A 59 -0.80 29.23 27.48
N MET A 60 -1.49 30.32 27.09
CA MET A 60 -1.02 31.20 26.02
C MET A 60 0.27 31.96 26.35
N LEU A 61 0.55 32.21 27.63
CA LEU A 61 1.75 32.92 28.07
C LEU A 61 2.97 31.99 28.21
N GLU A 62 2.78 30.79 28.75
CA GLU A 62 3.88 29.86 29.05
C GLU A 62 4.14 28.84 27.93
N ILE A 63 3.10 28.45 27.18
CA ILE A 63 3.19 27.37 26.20
C ILE A 63 2.99 27.90 24.78
N GLY A 64 1.89 28.61 24.52
CA GLY A 64 1.62 29.21 23.21
C GLY A 64 0.15 29.18 22.79
N GLU A 65 -0.10 29.44 21.51
CA GLU A 65 -1.46 29.61 21.01
C GLU A 65 -2.30 28.34 21.17
N ILE A 66 -3.58 28.52 21.51
CA ILE A 66 -4.58 27.43 21.56
C ILE A 66 -5.25 27.37 20.19
N PRO A 67 -5.02 26.31 19.38
CA PRO A 67 -5.66 26.17 18.08
C PRO A 67 -7.19 26.21 18.21
N ILE A 68 -7.88 26.80 17.22
CA ILE A 68 -9.35 26.93 17.23
C ILE A 68 -10.04 25.56 17.33
N SER A 69 -9.43 24.50 16.80
CA SER A 69 -9.91 23.12 16.85
C SER A 69 -9.69 22.41 18.19
N ARG A 70 -8.94 23.01 19.13
CA ARG A 70 -8.55 22.36 20.39
C ARG A 70 -9.20 23.02 21.60
N LYS A 71 -9.62 22.20 22.56
CA LYS A 71 -10.12 22.67 23.86
C LYS A 71 -9.07 22.42 24.93
N LEU A 72 -8.90 23.42 25.80
CA LEU A 72 -7.96 23.34 26.92
C LEU A 72 -8.66 22.74 28.14
N TYR A 73 -8.09 21.70 28.71
CA TYR A 73 -8.58 21.00 29.88
C TYR A 73 -7.58 21.09 31.04
N ARG A 74 -8.06 20.78 32.24
CA ARG A 74 -7.23 20.60 33.43
C ARG A 74 -7.10 19.12 33.75
N THR A 75 -5.92 18.68 34.17
CA THR A 75 -5.71 17.36 34.76
C THR A 75 -6.23 17.30 36.21
N CYS A 76 -6.26 18.44 36.90
CA CYS A 76 -6.76 18.57 38.27
C CYS A 76 -8.26 18.99 38.33
N LYS A 77 -8.93 18.70 39.46
CA LYS A 77 -10.34 19.08 39.69
C LYS A 77 -10.54 20.55 40.10
N ASN A 78 -9.45 21.27 40.39
CA ASN A 78 -9.53 22.65 40.86
C ASN A 78 -9.81 23.63 39.71
N LYS A 79 -11.02 24.19 39.65
CA LYS A 79 -11.46 25.15 38.60
C LYS A 79 -10.71 26.49 38.62
N LEU A 80 -9.97 26.79 39.70
CA LEU A 80 -9.13 27.97 39.85
C LEU A 80 -7.65 27.70 39.56
N CYS A 81 -7.25 26.44 39.32
CA CYS A 81 -5.88 26.12 38.93
C CYS A 81 -5.53 26.74 37.58
N VAL A 82 -4.33 27.31 37.49
CA VAL A 82 -3.74 27.85 36.26
C VAL A 82 -2.38 27.23 35.91
N ASN A 83 -1.83 26.34 36.73
CA ASN A 83 -0.52 25.72 36.47
C ASN A 83 -0.48 25.10 35.06
N PRO A 84 0.47 25.49 34.18
CA PRO A 84 0.58 24.98 32.82
C PRO A 84 0.78 23.47 32.75
N ASN A 85 1.47 22.84 33.72
CA ASN A 85 1.64 21.38 33.78
C ASN A 85 0.31 20.66 34.09
N HIS A 86 -0.64 21.38 34.68
CA HIS A 86 -2.00 20.87 34.89
C HIS A 86 -2.93 21.17 33.72
N LEU A 87 -2.43 21.71 32.61
CA LEU A 87 -3.20 22.08 31.44
C LEU A 87 -2.78 21.27 30.23
N TYR A 88 -3.75 20.76 29.50
CA TYR A 88 -3.49 20.04 28.26
C TYR A 88 -4.55 20.38 27.22
N LEU A 89 -4.13 20.41 25.95
CA LEU A 89 -5.05 20.51 24.84
C LEU A 89 -5.61 19.13 24.55
N ASN A 90 -6.93 19.04 24.48
CA ASN A 90 -7.62 17.88 23.96
C ASN A 90 -8.22 18.26 22.62
N ASP A 91 -8.06 17.38 21.64
CA ASP A 91 -8.80 17.46 20.40
C ASP A 91 -10.28 17.21 20.73
N THR A 92 -11.20 17.92 20.07
CA THR A 92 -12.64 17.93 20.34
C THR A 92 -13.38 16.61 20.09
N ASN A 93 -12.74 15.44 20.18
CA ASN A 93 -13.29 14.14 19.78
C ASN A 93 -14.03 13.37 20.89
N ILE A 94 -13.99 13.80 22.15
CA ILE A 94 -14.83 13.19 23.21
C ILE A 94 -16.32 13.58 23.05
N LYS A 95 -16.67 14.59 22.23
CA LYS A 95 -18.06 15.05 22.08
C LYS A 95 -18.82 14.58 20.83
N ASP A 96 -18.20 13.91 19.87
CA ASP A 96 -18.96 13.24 18.79
C ASP A 96 -19.50 11.86 19.20
N GLY A 97 -19.18 11.38 20.41
CA GLY A 97 -19.73 10.13 20.95
C GLY A 97 -19.34 8.86 20.18
N ILE A 98 -18.34 8.92 19.30
CA ILE A 98 -17.94 7.78 18.47
C ILE A 98 -17.38 6.65 19.34
N PHE A 99 -16.48 6.97 20.27
CA PHE A 99 -15.87 6.02 21.21
C PHE A 99 -16.05 6.50 22.64
N SER A 100 -16.60 5.65 23.52
CA SER A 100 -16.66 5.91 24.96
C SER A 100 -15.28 5.69 25.61
N LYS A 101 -15.15 6.08 26.88
CA LYS A 101 -13.97 5.75 27.69
C LYS A 101 -13.72 4.23 27.75
N THR A 102 -14.78 3.45 27.92
CA THR A 102 -14.69 1.97 27.95
C THR A 102 -14.27 1.39 26.60
N ASP A 103 -14.65 2.02 25.48
CA ASP A 103 -14.22 1.59 24.14
C ASP A 103 -12.71 1.78 23.96
N ILE A 104 -12.16 2.89 24.46
CA ILE A 104 -10.72 3.20 24.42
C ILE A 104 -9.94 2.27 25.34
N GLU A 105 -10.41 2.05 26.57
CA GLU A 105 -9.78 1.12 27.51
C GLU A 105 -9.72 -0.30 26.94
N ARG A 106 -10.83 -0.79 26.37
CA ARG A 106 -10.89 -2.10 25.73
C ARG A 106 -9.95 -2.17 24.53
N PHE A 107 -9.83 -1.10 23.74
CA PHE A 107 -8.85 -1.03 22.66
C PHE A 107 -7.43 -1.18 23.24
N GLN A 108 -7.04 -0.33 24.18
CA GLN A 108 -5.68 -0.32 24.76
C GLN A 108 -5.28 -1.64 25.43
N GLN A 109 -6.23 -2.34 26.07
CA GLN A 109 -5.98 -3.65 26.69
C GLN A 109 -5.57 -4.74 25.70
N ASN A 110 -5.89 -4.58 24.41
CA ASN A 110 -5.57 -5.52 23.34
C ASN A 110 -4.42 -5.02 22.45
N VAL A 111 -3.64 -4.06 22.95
CA VAL A 111 -2.45 -3.55 22.28
C VAL A 111 -1.22 -3.98 23.06
N GLN A 112 -0.29 -4.64 22.39
CA GLN A 112 1.03 -4.92 22.94
C GLN A 112 1.92 -3.69 22.75
N PHE A 113 1.92 -2.82 23.75
CA PHE A 113 2.82 -1.66 23.79
C PHE A 113 4.28 -2.09 23.94
N LYS A 114 5.17 -1.33 23.33
CA LYS A 114 6.62 -1.45 23.50
C LYS A 114 7.12 -0.29 24.35
N PHE A 115 8.11 -0.58 25.18
CA PHE A 115 8.68 0.37 26.12
C PHE A 115 10.20 0.35 26.01
N LEU A 116 10.81 1.52 26.19
CA LEU A 116 12.25 1.68 26.31
C LEU A 116 12.70 1.27 27.72
N ASP A 117 14.01 1.10 27.93
CA ASP A 117 14.59 0.71 29.23
C ASP A 117 14.27 1.68 30.37
N ASN A 118 13.98 2.94 30.03
CA ASN A 118 13.59 3.99 30.97
C ASN A 118 12.09 3.97 31.34
N GLY A 119 11.32 2.98 30.85
CA GLY A 119 9.90 2.81 31.10
C GLY A 119 8.98 3.69 30.26
N GLN A 120 9.51 4.51 29.34
CA GLN A 120 8.70 5.29 28.40
C GLN A 120 8.21 4.44 27.24
N LEU A 121 7.10 4.83 26.60
CA LEU A 121 6.63 4.17 25.38
C LEU A 121 7.66 4.31 24.26
N ASP A 122 7.98 3.20 23.64
CA ASP A 122 8.80 3.18 22.44
C ASP A 122 7.91 3.48 21.23
N HIS A 123 8.07 4.69 20.70
CA HIS A 123 7.32 5.19 19.56
C HIS A 123 7.88 4.77 18.20
N GLU A 124 9.06 4.14 18.16
CA GLU A 124 9.72 3.67 16.93
C GLU A 124 9.41 2.19 16.65
N SER A 125 9.00 1.44 17.68
CA SER A 125 8.59 0.04 17.53
C SER A 125 7.11 -0.11 17.17
N CYS A 126 6.76 -1.22 16.51
CA CYS A 126 5.37 -1.59 16.28
C CYS A 126 4.65 -1.93 17.58
N TRP A 127 3.44 -1.38 17.75
CA TRP A 127 2.52 -1.77 18.82
C TRP A 127 1.50 -2.73 18.22
N GLU A 128 1.59 -4.00 18.58
CA GLU A 128 0.82 -5.05 17.91
C GLU A 128 -0.60 -5.16 18.48
N TRP A 129 -1.59 -5.26 17.60
CA TRP A 129 -2.94 -5.67 17.97
C TRP A 129 -2.97 -7.18 18.25
N THR A 130 -3.47 -7.58 19.41
CA THR A 130 -3.42 -8.99 19.87
C THR A 130 -4.74 -9.75 19.74
N ASN A 131 -5.79 -9.10 19.24
CA ASN A 131 -7.12 -9.70 19.10
C ASN A 131 -7.44 -10.01 17.63
N CYS A 132 -8.71 -10.25 17.29
CA CYS A 132 -9.14 -10.66 15.95
C CYS A 132 -8.58 -9.76 14.83
N CYS A 133 -8.00 -10.41 13.83
CA CYS A 133 -7.60 -9.82 12.55
C CYS A 133 -8.42 -10.44 11.41
N ASP A 134 -8.38 -9.84 10.22
CA ASP A 134 -8.92 -10.46 9.01
C ASP A 134 -7.91 -11.30 8.24
N GLU A 135 -8.32 -11.84 7.09
CA GLU A 135 -7.50 -12.69 6.22
C GLU A 135 -6.23 -11.98 5.73
N GLU A 136 -6.25 -10.64 5.66
CA GLU A 136 -5.11 -9.81 5.27
C GLU A 136 -4.26 -9.35 6.48
N GLY A 137 -4.63 -9.77 7.70
CA GLY A 137 -3.92 -9.47 8.94
C GLY A 137 -4.29 -8.13 9.59
N TYR A 138 -5.30 -7.40 9.08
CA TYR A 138 -5.72 -6.15 9.70
C TYR A 138 -6.56 -6.39 10.94
N GLY A 139 -6.13 -5.80 12.06
CA GLY A 139 -6.87 -5.87 13.32
C GLY A 139 -8.26 -5.24 13.23
N LYS A 140 -9.23 -5.90 13.87
CA LYS A 140 -10.65 -5.49 13.91
C LYS A 140 -11.16 -5.46 15.35
N ILE A 141 -12.01 -4.48 15.65
CA ILE A 141 -12.72 -4.38 16.94
C ILE A 141 -14.16 -3.89 16.72
N GLY A 142 -15.11 -4.54 17.42
CA GLY A 142 -16.54 -4.18 17.35
C GLY A 142 -16.92 -3.16 18.42
N ILE A 143 -17.25 -1.91 18.04
CA ILE A 143 -17.70 -0.83 18.94
C ILE A 143 -19.11 -0.39 18.54
N LYS A 144 -20.05 -0.35 19.50
CA LYS A 144 -21.45 0.13 19.31
C LYS A 144 -22.11 -0.42 18.02
N ASN A 145 -22.09 -1.74 17.85
CA ASN A 145 -22.63 -2.48 16.71
C ASN A 145 -21.97 -2.18 15.34
N LYS A 146 -20.77 -1.61 15.32
CA LYS A 146 -19.96 -1.43 14.10
C LYS A 146 -18.59 -2.04 14.28
N ILE A 147 -18.07 -2.65 13.22
CA ILE A 147 -16.69 -3.15 13.18
C ILE A 147 -15.80 -2.04 12.64
N TYR A 148 -14.72 -1.76 13.36
CA TYR A 148 -13.71 -0.78 12.99
C TYR A 148 -12.35 -1.45 12.83
N LEU A 149 -11.55 -0.93 11.91
CA LEU A 149 -10.13 -1.29 11.79
C LEU A 149 -9.34 -0.64 12.92
N THR A 150 -8.46 -1.41 13.56
CA THR A 150 -7.76 -1.01 14.78
C THR A 150 -6.75 0.11 14.52
N HIS A 151 -6.02 0.07 13.41
CA HIS A 151 -5.11 1.14 13.00
C HIS A 151 -5.86 2.46 12.76
N ARG A 152 -7.09 2.41 12.21
CA ARG A 152 -7.93 3.62 12.05
C ARG A 152 -8.37 4.17 13.40
N ILE A 153 -8.67 3.29 14.37
CA ILE A 153 -8.98 3.72 15.74
C ILE A 153 -7.77 4.38 16.38
N ALA A 154 -6.59 3.78 16.29
CA ALA A 154 -5.37 4.38 16.83
C ALA A 154 -5.10 5.77 16.25
N TYR A 155 -5.23 5.91 14.93
CA TYR A 155 -5.15 7.20 14.26
C TYR A 155 -6.22 8.17 14.79
N MET A 156 -7.47 7.73 14.92
CA MET A 156 -8.56 8.58 15.38
C MET A 156 -8.45 9.00 16.85
N ILE A 157 -7.87 8.15 17.70
CA ILE A 157 -7.61 8.47 19.11
C ILE A 157 -6.53 9.56 19.21
N GLU A 158 -5.44 9.43 18.45
CA GLU A 158 -4.29 10.34 18.55
C GLU A 158 -4.45 11.62 17.72
N ARG A 159 -5.00 11.51 16.50
CA ARG A 159 -4.98 12.56 15.47
C ARG A 159 -6.38 13.00 15.02
N GLY A 160 -7.41 12.26 15.43
CA GLY A 160 -8.81 12.61 15.20
C GLY A 160 -9.42 12.10 13.91
N LYS A 161 -10.57 12.67 13.55
CA LYS A 161 -11.45 12.13 12.49
C LYS A 161 -10.72 12.06 11.15
N ILE A 162 -10.82 10.88 10.52
CA ILE A 162 -10.35 10.66 9.16
C ILE A 162 -11.37 11.33 8.21
N PRO A 163 -10.97 12.32 7.39
CA PRO A 163 -11.88 12.93 6.44
C PRO A 163 -12.35 11.89 5.41
N LYS A 164 -13.56 12.03 4.88
CA LYS A 164 -14.24 10.98 4.09
C LYS A 164 -13.44 10.48 2.87
N GLU A 165 -12.58 11.33 2.32
CA GLU A 165 -11.81 11.05 1.10
C GLU A 165 -10.43 10.41 1.36
N TYR A 166 -10.08 10.20 2.63
CA TYR A 166 -8.75 9.74 3.02
C TYR A 166 -8.79 8.36 3.68
N CYS A 167 -7.75 7.57 3.44
CA CYS A 167 -7.48 6.32 4.13
C CYS A 167 -6.30 6.48 5.10
N VAL A 168 -6.23 5.60 6.10
CA VAL A 168 -5.07 5.51 6.99
C VAL A 168 -4.22 4.35 6.50
N ARG A 169 -2.92 4.60 6.31
CA ARG A 169 -1.93 3.62 5.85
C ARG A 169 -0.83 3.45 6.87
N HIS A 170 -0.18 2.29 6.83
CA HIS A 170 1.00 1.99 7.63
C HIS A 170 2.27 2.39 6.88
N ASP A 171 3.18 3.10 7.55
CA ASP A 171 4.54 3.33 7.06
C ASP A 171 5.39 2.06 7.21
N CYS A 172 5.16 1.32 8.30
CA CYS A 172 5.91 0.14 8.71
C CYS A 172 5.53 -1.16 7.97
N ASP A 173 4.52 -1.12 7.10
CA ASP A 173 4.04 -2.27 6.34
C ASP A 173 3.62 -3.50 7.18
N ASN A 174 3.21 -3.26 8.43
CA ASN A 174 2.79 -4.30 9.37
C ASN A 174 1.29 -4.12 9.73
N PRO A 175 0.37 -4.87 9.11
CA PRO A 175 -1.08 -4.66 9.25
C PRO A 175 -1.65 -4.68 10.69
N PRO A 176 -1.16 -5.52 11.62
CA PRO A 176 -1.59 -5.51 13.02
C PRO A 176 -1.09 -4.30 13.83
N CYS A 177 -0.13 -3.52 13.31
CA CYS A 177 0.42 -2.39 14.03
C CYS A 177 -0.62 -1.28 14.24
N VAL A 178 -0.67 -0.76 15.47
CA VAL A 178 -1.55 0.33 15.87
C VAL A 178 -0.78 1.51 16.47
N ASN A 179 0.55 1.57 16.32
CA ASN A 179 1.34 2.72 16.76
C ASN A 179 0.96 3.94 15.89
N PRO A 180 0.41 5.04 16.45
CA PRO A 180 0.00 6.21 15.68
C PRO A 180 1.13 6.85 14.87
N ASN A 181 2.39 6.73 15.32
CA ASN A 181 3.54 7.27 14.60
C ASN A 181 3.88 6.48 13.33
N HIS A 182 3.43 5.22 13.24
CA HIS A 182 3.58 4.38 12.06
C HIS A 182 2.39 4.51 11.10
N LEU A 183 1.46 5.42 11.36
CA LEU A 183 0.26 5.62 10.57
C LEU A 183 0.28 6.97 9.85
N ARG A 184 -0.16 7.02 8.61
CA ARG A 184 -0.35 8.25 7.84
C ARG A 184 -1.71 8.30 7.18
N ILE A 185 -2.22 9.51 7.00
CA ILE A 185 -3.36 9.74 6.11
C ILE A 185 -2.83 9.83 4.68
N GLY A 186 -3.53 9.20 3.75
CA GLY A 186 -3.26 9.36 2.33
C GLY A 186 -4.55 9.27 1.51
N THR A 187 -4.43 9.66 0.25
CA THR A 187 -5.48 9.48 -0.76
C THR A 187 -5.34 8.10 -1.41
N MET A 188 -6.37 7.67 -2.15
CA MET A 188 -6.27 6.47 -2.98
C MET A 188 -5.15 6.58 -4.02
N ASP A 189 -4.88 7.79 -4.53
CA ASP A 189 -3.79 8.05 -5.46
C ASP A 189 -2.42 7.83 -4.81
N ASP A 190 -2.25 8.27 -3.56
CA ASP A 190 -1.01 8.02 -2.82
C ASP A 190 -0.81 6.52 -2.50
N ASP A 191 -1.89 5.73 -2.38
CA ASP A 191 -1.81 4.27 -2.15
C ASP A 191 -1.39 3.52 -3.42
N ILE A 192 -1.86 3.98 -4.58
CA ILE A 192 -1.43 3.48 -5.89
C ILE A 192 0.05 3.84 -6.11
N GLN A 193 0.46 5.06 -5.79
CA GLN A 193 1.87 5.47 -5.89
C GLN A 193 2.78 4.69 -4.94
N ASP A 194 2.38 4.45 -3.69
CA ASP A 194 3.15 3.64 -2.74
C ASP A 194 3.27 2.17 -3.21
N LYS A 195 2.19 1.58 -3.74
CA LYS A 195 2.23 0.22 -4.31
C LYS A 195 3.20 0.10 -5.48
N VAL A 196 3.26 1.13 -6.33
CA VAL A 196 4.21 1.20 -7.46
C VAL A 196 5.64 1.40 -6.96
N LEU A 197 5.87 2.34 -6.03
CA LEU A 197 7.20 2.61 -5.44
C LEU A 197 7.75 1.40 -4.68
N ARG A 198 6.90 0.67 -3.95
CA ARG A 198 7.28 -0.50 -3.14
C ARG A 198 7.20 -1.83 -3.90
N ASN A 199 6.96 -1.81 -5.22
CA ASN A 199 6.85 -3.00 -6.09
C ASN A 199 5.84 -4.08 -5.61
N ARG A 200 4.76 -3.68 -4.92
CA ARG A 200 3.73 -4.59 -4.39
C ARG A 200 2.56 -4.84 -5.33
N GLN A 201 2.65 -4.31 -6.54
CA GLN A 201 1.71 -4.62 -7.61
C GLN A 201 1.73 -6.13 -7.91
N ALA A 202 0.54 -6.72 -8.12
CA ALA A 202 0.44 -8.11 -8.56
C ALA A 202 1.24 -8.30 -9.85
N GLN A 203 2.14 -9.27 -9.86
CA GLN A 203 3.02 -9.58 -10.98
C GLN A 203 2.99 -11.08 -11.29
N GLY A 204 3.12 -11.41 -12.57
CA GLY A 204 3.17 -12.80 -13.01
C GLY A 204 1.92 -13.58 -12.60
N ASP A 205 2.12 -14.74 -11.95
CA ASP A 205 1.04 -15.65 -11.49
C ASP A 205 0.00 -14.98 -10.60
N THR A 206 0.40 -13.94 -9.87
CA THR A 206 -0.50 -13.24 -8.94
C THR A 206 -1.40 -12.21 -9.65
N HIS A 207 -1.13 -11.89 -10.92
CA HIS A 207 -1.91 -10.92 -11.67
C HIS A 207 -3.18 -11.57 -12.26
N PRO A 208 -4.40 -11.08 -11.96
CA PRO A 208 -5.65 -11.73 -12.35
C PRO A 208 -5.85 -11.90 -13.86
N GLN A 209 -5.25 -11.01 -14.65
CA GLN A 209 -5.29 -11.07 -16.12
C GLN A 209 -4.05 -11.74 -16.73
N SER A 210 -3.19 -12.37 -15.92
CA SER A 210 -2.04 -13.09 -16.46
C SER A 210 -2.49 -14.30 -17.26
N THR A 211 -2.15 -14.31 -18.53
CA THR A 211 -2.43 -15.44 -19.44
C THR A 211 -1.33 -16.50 -19.43
N LEU A 212 -0.18 -16.20 -18.81
CA LEU A 212 0.97 -17.10 -18.67
C LEU A 212 1.23 -17.35 -17.19
N THR A 213 1.79 -18.52 -16.88
CA THR A 213 2.23 -18.91 -15.54
C THR A 213 3.76 -18.97 -15.42
N SER A 214 4.30 -19.00 -14.19
CA SER A 214 5.75 -19.20 -13.96
C SER A 214 6.27 -20.50 -14.58
N ILE A 215 5.41 -21.52 -14.68
CA ILE A 215 5.73 -22.80 -15.34
C ILE A 215 5.87 -22.57 -16.84
N ASP A 216 4.92 -21.86 -17.47
CA ASP A 216 4.96 -21.53 -18.90
C ASP A 216 6.22 -20.72 -19.24
N ILE A 217 6.56 -19.73 -18.39
CA ILE A 217 7.77 -18.92 -18.58
C ILE A 217 9.03 -19.80 -18.55
N ARG A 218 9.11 -20.76 -17.63
CA ARG A 218 10.23 -21.72 -17.58
C ARG A 218 10.29 -22.58 -18.82
N GLU A 219 9.18 -23.15 -19.26
CA GLU A 219 9.14 -23.98 -20.48
C GLU A 219 9.54 -23.20 -21.73
N ILE A 220 9.08 -21.95 -21.85
CA ILE A 220 9.41 -21.09 -22.99
C ILE A 220 10.91 -20.76 -22.99
N LEU A 221 11.48 -20.33 -21.86
CA LEU A 221 12.91 -19.97 -21.78
C LEU A 221 13.82 -21.18 -22.02
N THR A 222 13.53 -22.33 -21.38
CA THR A 222 14.27 -23.58 -21.60
C THR A 222 14.09 -24.07 -23.04
N GLY A 223 12.89 -23.92 -23.62
CA GLY A 223 12.63 -24.26 -25.01
C GLY A 223 13.38 -23.37 -26.01
N ILE A 224 13.55 -22.08 -25.72
CA ILE A 224 14.41 -21.20 -26.54
C ILE A 224 15.88 -21.62 -26.40
N HIS A 225 16.33 -21.88 -25.18
CA HIS A 225 17.70 -22.33 -24.90
C HIS A 225 18.05 -23.60 -25.68
N ASN A 226 17.15 -24.58 -25.67
CA ASN A 226 17.33 -25.89 -26.29
C ASN A 226 16.86 -25.97 -27.75
N ASP A 227 16.70 -24.83 -28.45
CA ASP A 227 16.34 -24.81 -29.87
C ASP A 227 15.00 -25.52 -30.19
N LYS A 228 14.05 -25.54 -29.23
CA LYS A 228 12.66 -25.96 -29.46
C LYS A 228 11.83 -24.85 -30.10
N TYR A 229 12.10 -23.60 -29.72
CA TYR A 229 11.41 -22.41 -30.23
C TYR A 229 12.33 -21.53 -31.06
N PHE A 230 11.87 -21.16 -32.26
CA PHE A 230 12.69 -20.42 -33.23
C PHE A 230 12.16 -19.03 -33.56
N SER A 231 10.98 -18.68 -33.07
CA SER A 231 10.41 -17.34 -33.26
C SER A 231 9.40 -17.01 -32.16
N THR A 232 9.26 -15.72 -31.85
CA THR A 232 8.20 -15.23 -30.96
C THR A 232 6.80 -15.53 -31.49
N ARG A 233 6.64 -15.65 -32.81
CA ARG A 233 5.37 -16.00 -33.46
C ARG A 233 4.96 -17.46 -33.22
N GLN A 234 5.92 -18.36 -33.11
CA GLN A 234 5.66 -19.77 -32.75
C GLN A 234 5.15 -19.86 -31.31
N ILE A 235 5.89 -19.25 -30.38
CA ILE A 235 5.53 -19.21 -28.95
C ILE A 235 4.14 -18.57 -28.76
N SER A 236 3.85 -17.48 -29.49
CA SER A 236 2.55 -16.80 -29.46
C SER A 236 1.39 -17.71 -29.82
N LYS A 237 1.57 -18.59 -30.83
CA LYS A 237 0.54 -19.54 -31.24
C LYS A 237 0.39 -20.68 -30.24
N ASP A 238 1.50 -21.21 -29.74
CA ASP A 238 1.50 -22.40 -28.89
C ASP A 238 0.88 -22.11 -27.51
N TYR A 239 1.10 -20.90 -26.98
CA TYR A 239 0.53 -20.46 -25.69
C TYR A 239 -0.70 -19.56 -25.85
N ASN A 240 -1.18 -19.34 -27.08
CA ASN A 240 -2.33 -18.48 -27.39
C ASN A 240 -2.24 -17.07 -26.75
N VAL A 241 -1.08 -16.45 -26.84
CA VAL A 241 -0.81 -15.10 -26.32
C VAL A 241 -0.36 -14.16 -27.43
N THR A 242 -0.46 -12.85 -27.22
CA THR A 242 0.01 -11.88 -28.20
C THR A 242 1.53 -11.94 -28.34
N ILE A 243 2.05 -11.61 -29.54
CA ILE A 243 3.50 -11.50 -29.78
C ILE A 243 4.12 -10.45 -28.86
N ASP A 244 3.36 -9.40 -28.53
CA ASP A 244 3.79 -8.32 -27.64
C ASP A 244 3.93 -8.80 -26.19
N THR A 245 3.07 -9.70 -25.71
CA THR A 245 3.22 -10.36 -24.40
C THR A 245 4.58 -11.04 -24.29
N ILE A 246 4.97 -11.77 -25.34
CA ILE A 246 6.26 -12.47 -25.40
C ILE A 246 7.43 -11.50 -25.46
N ARG A 247 7.32 -10.47 -26.29
CA ARG A 247 8.37 -9.44 -26.41
C ARG A 247 8.54 -8.69 -25.08
N CYS A 248 7.46 -8.36 -24.40
CA CYS A 248 7.48 -7.64 -23.13
C CYS A 248 8.22 -8.43 -22.04
N PHE A 249 8.03 -9.74 -21.91
CA PHE A 249 8.80 -10.50 -20.92
C PHE A 249 10.28 -10.66 -21.32
N LEU A 250 10.58 -10.86 -22.62
CA LEU A 250 11.96 -10.99 -23.10
C LEU A 250 12.76 -9.67 -23.07
N THR A 251 12.09 -8.51 -23.16
CA THR A 251 12.75 -7.20 -23.32
C THR A 251 12.46 -6.18 -22.23
N LYS A 252 11.25 -6.17 -21.65
CA LYS A 252 10.79 -5.15 -20.68
C LYS A 252 10.87 -5.61 -19.22
N LYS A 253 11.55 -6.72 -18.94
CA LYS A 253 11.73 -7.28 -17.57
C LYS A 253 10.42 -7.49 -16.81
N THR A 254 9.31 -7.79 -17.50
CA THR A 254 8.17 -8.40 -16.79
C THR A 254 8.57 -9.82 -16.37
N TRP A 255 8.00 -10.35 -15.29
CA TRP A 255 8.42 -11.62 -14.68
C TRP A 255 9.84 -11.64 -14.11
N LYS A 256 10.42 -10.47 -13.80
CA LYS A 256 11.81 -10.31 -13.38
C LYS A 256 12.28 -11.33 -12.31
N PRO A 257 11.55 -11.59 -11.21
CA PRO A 257 11.99 -12.58 -10.21
C PRO A 257 12.16 -13.97 -10.82
N VAL A 258 11.15 -14.44 -11.54
CA VAL A 258 11.09 -15.76 -12.18
C VAL A 258 12.16 -15.88 -13.27
N THR A 259 12.23 -14.90 -14.17
CA THR A 259 13.19 -14.91 -15.26
C THR A 259 14.62 -14.87 -14.75
N SER A 260 14.91 -14.12 -13.68
CA SER A 260 16.27 -14.02 -13.11
C SER A 260 16.77 -15.37 -12.62
N ILE A 261 15.92 -16.11 -11.90
CA ILE A 261 16.22 -17.45 -11.39
C ILE A 261 16.53 -18.38 -12.56
N ILE A 262 15.64 -18.44 -13.56
CA ILE A 262 15.78 -19.37 -14.70
C ILE A 262 17.01 -19.02 -15.54
N THR A 263 17.26 -17.74 -15.83
CA THR A 263 18.46 -17.33 -16.59
C THR A 263 19.75 -17.65 -15.87
N HIS A 264 19.75 -17.56 -14.54
CA HIS A 264 20.90 -17.96 -13.72
C HIS A 264 21.10 -19.48 -13.74
N GLU A 265 20.03 -20.28 -13.61
CA GLU A 265 20.06 -21.74 -13.73
C GLU A 265 20.58 -22.20 -15.10
N LEU A 266 20.18 -21.52 -16.18
CA LEU A 266 20.59 -21.84 -17.56
C LEU A 266 21.95 -21.23 -17.94
N GLY A 267 22.54 -20.36 -17.12
CA GLY A 267 23.81 -19.69 -17.42
C GLY A 267 23.77 -18.75 -18.64
N VAL A 268 22.61 -18.18 -18.98
CA VAL A 268 22.40 -17.32 -20.16
C VAL A 268 21.60 -16.07 -19.81
N SER A 269 21.79 -14.96 -20.52
CA SER A 269 20.95 -13.77 -20.28
C SER A 269 19.63 -13.81 -21.07
N LEU A 270 18.59 -13.11 -20.58
CA LEU A 270 17.34 -12.91 -21.34
C LEU A 270 17.61 -12.26 -22.71
N LYS A 271 18.61 -11.38 -22.79
CA LYS A 271 19.01 -10.72 -24.03
C LYS A 271 19.56 -11.73 -25.03
N ASP A 272 20.35 -12.71 -24.57
CA ASP A 272 20.92 -13.75 -25.43
C ASP A 272 19.84 -14.68 -25.97
N LEU A 273 18.88 -15.09 -25.12
CA LEU A 273 17.72 -15.88 -25.54
C LEU A 273 16.85 -15.12 -26.55
N TYR A 274 16.62 -13.81 -26.34
CA TYR A 274 15.89 -12.98 -27.28
C TYR A 274 16.63 -12.80 -28.61
N GLU A 275 17.94 -12.58 -28.57
CA GLU A 275 18.76 -12.47 -29.78
C GLU A 275 18.84 -13.82 -30.53
N LYS A 276 18.85 -14.96 -29.83
CA LYS A 276 18.81 -16.31 -30.44
C LYS A 276 17.58 -16.51 -31.32
N ILE A 277 16.40 -16.07 -30.88
CA ILE A 277 15.16 -16.16 -31.68
C ILE A 277 14.99 -15.00 -32.69
N LYS A 278 15.73 -13.91 -32.52
CA LYS A 278 15.68 -12.73 -33.41
C LYS A 278 16.68 -12.83 -34.57
N ARG A 279 17.82 -13.51 -34.39
CA ARG A 279 18.93 -13.62 -35.36
C ARG A 279 18.82 -14.79 -36.32
N ARG A 280 17.88 -15.73 -36.14
CA ARG A 280 17.71 -16.84 -37.09
C ARG A 280 17.07 -16.30 -38.38
N GLN A 281 17.92 -15.95 -39.35
CA GLN A 281 17.49 -15.79 -40.74
C GLN A 281 17.30 -17.18 -41.34
N LEU A 282 16.15 -17.39 -42.00
CA LEU A 282 15.97 -18.56 -42.86
C LEU A 282 17.03 -18.48 -43.96
N THR A 283 17.71 -19.59 -44.24
CA THR A 283 18.61 -19.66 -45.39
C THR A 283 17.83 -19.38 -46.69
N ASP A 284 18.48 -18.92 -47.75
CA ASP A 284 17.83 -18.70 -49.05
C ASP A 284 17.12 -19.97 -49.56
N ALA A 285 17.66 -21.15 -49.24
CA ALA A 285 17.03 -22.44 -49.50
C ALA A 285 15.73 -22.59 -48.72
N GLU A 286 15.74 -22.38 -47.40
CA GLU A 286 14.55 -22.46 -46.54
C GLU A 286 13.52 -21.34 -46.84
N SER A 287 13.97 -20.17 -47.29
CA SER A 287 13.12 -19.04 -47.68
C SER A 287 12.42 -19.29 -49.02
N ARG A 288 13.14 -19.83 -50.01
CA ARG A 288 12.57 -20.31 -51.29
C ARG A 288 11.65 -21.50 -51.08
N GLU A 289 11.99 -22.43 -50.21
CA GLU A 289 11.16 -23.59 -49.88
C GLU A 289 9.88 -23.19 -49.13
N ASN A 290 9.95 -22.21 -48.21
CA ASN A 290 8.77 -21.64 -47.55
C ASN A 290 7.89 -20.77 -48.47
N SER A 291 8.48 -20.19 -49.53
CA SER A 291 7.78 -19.34 -50.50
C SER A 291 7.38 -20.10 -51.77
N ARG A 292 7.70 -21.39 -51.87
CA ARG A 292 7.41 -22.20 -53.06
C ARG A 292 5.89 -22.31 -53.24
N ARG A 293 5.41 -22.07 -54.46
CA ARG A 293 4.01 -22.34 -54.79
C ARG A 293 3.73 -23.83 -54.63
N LEU A 294 2.63 -24.14 -53.95
CA LEU A 294 2.18 -25.50 -53.80
C LEU A 294 1.68 -26.02 -55.15
N THR A 295 2.12 -27.22 -55.50
CA THR A 295 1.60 -27.94 -56.66
C THR A 295 0.28 -28.63 -56.32
N THR A 296 -0.48 -29.03 -57.33
CA THR A 296 -1.70 -29.84 -57.13
C THR A 296 -1.41 -31.13 -56.38
N ARG A 297 -0.20 -31.70 -56.52
CA ARG A 297 0.25 -32.88 -55.77
C ARG A 297 0.47 -32.55 -54.29
N ASP A 298 1.17 -31.46 -53.98
CA ASP A 298 1.38 -31.01 -52.59
C ASP A 298 0.03 -30.80 -51.88
N LEU A 299 -0.95 -30.19 -52.56
CA LEU A 299 -2.29 -29.96 -52.01
C LEU A 299 -3.01 -31.27 -51.69
N LYS A 300 -2.97 -32.26 -52.61
CA LYS A 300 -3.59 -33.57 -52.40
C LYS A 300 -2.93 -34.35 -51.27
N GLU A 301 -1.59 -34.34 -51.19
CA GLU A 301 -0.86 -35.00 -50.11
C GLU A 301 -1.15 -34.35 -48.75
N ILE A 302 -1.12 -33.01 -48.67
CA ILE A 302 -1.48 -32.27 -47.45
C ILE A 302 -2.89 -32.63 -46.99
N GLN A 303 -3.87 -32.62 -47.90
CA GLN A 303 -5.26 -32.92 -47.56
C GLN A 303 -5.45 -34.38 -47.14
N TRP A 304 -4.75 -35.32 -47.79
CA TRP A 304 -4.73 -36.72 -47.41
C TRP A 304 -4.22 -36.90 -45.97
N PHE A 305 -3.05 -36.34 -45.63
CA PHE A 305 -2.52 -36.45 -44.27
C PHE A 305 -3.38 -35.75 -43.21
N LEU A 306 -3.97 -34.59 -43.54
CA LEU A 306 -4.89 -33.90 -42.63
C LEU A 306 -6.13 -34.74 -42.31
N ASN A 307 -6.62 -35.53 -43.28
CA ASN A 307 -7.77 -36.42 -43.09
C ASN A 307 -7.47 -37.68 -42.28
N GLN A 308 -6.22 -38.16 -42.28
CA GLN A 308 -5.81 -39.35 -41.50
C GLN A 308 -5.76 -39.11 -39.98
N LYS A 309 -5.89 -37.85 -39.50
CA LYS A 309 -5.94 -37.42 -38.08
C LYS A 309 -4.81 -37.90 -37.15
N LYS A 310 -3.77 -38.56 -37.66
CA LYS A 310 -2.65 -39.11 -36.88
C LYS A 310 -1.40 -38.22 -36.86
N LEU A 311 -1.34 -37.19 -37.72
CA LEU A 311 -0.18 -36.31 -37.85
C LEU A 311 -0.55 -34.87 -37.52
N THR A 312 0.34 -34.21 -36.79
CA THR A 312 0.29 -32.78 -36.50
C THR A 312 0.62 -31.96 -37.75
N ILE A 313 0.17 -30.70 -37.79
CA ILE A 313 0.46 -29.77 -38.90
C ILE A 313 1.98 -29.62 -39.12
N ILE A 314 2.76 -29.71 -38.03
CA ILE A 314 4.22 -29.61 -38.06
C ILE A 314 4.83 -30.83 -38.75
N GLU A 315 4.35 -32.03 -38.45
CA GLU A 315 4.83 -33.27 -39.07
C GLU A 315 4.50 -33.30 -40.57
N ILE A 316 3.29 -32.91 -40.95
CA ILE A 316 2.86 -32.82 -42.36
C ILE A 316 3.73 -31.81 -43.13
N ALA A 317 3.98 -30.64 -42.55
CA ALA A 317 4.82 -29.60 -43.14
C ALA A 317 6.27 -30.08 -43.36
N LYS A 318 6.82 -30.85 -42.41
CA LYS A 318 8.15 -31.47 -42.53
C LYS A 318 8.20 -32.55 -43.60
N MET A 319 7.18 -33.42 -43.68
CA MET A 319 7.14 -34.54 -44.64
C MET A 319 7.05 -34.06 -46.09
N ILE A 320 6.25 -33.03 -46.35
CA ILE A 320 6.02 -32.47 -47.70
C ILE A 320 7.01 -31.35 -48.03
N LYS A 321 7.82 -30.94 -47.05
CA LYS A 321 8.78 -29.84 -47.16
C LYS A 321 8.12 -28.55 -47.65
N VAL A 322 7.16 -28.09 -46.86
CA VAL A 322 6.37 -26.86 -47.08
C VAL A 322 6.26 -26.08 -45.78
N SER A 323 5.90 -24.80 -45.86
CA SER A 323 5.76 -24.00 -44.65
C SER A 323 4.58 -24.46 -43.79
N TYR A 324 4.75 -24.39 -42.47
CA TYR A 324 3.65 -24.63 -41.53
C TYR A 324 2.41 -23.77 -41.84
N ASN A 325 2.61 -22.50 -42.23
CA ASN A 325 1.50 -21.58 -42.51
C ASN A 325 0.71 -22.04 -43.75
N GLN A 326 1.37 -22.56 -44.79
CA GLN A 326 0.70 -23.12 -45.96
C GLN A 326 -0.21 -24.29 -45.59
N VAL A 327 0.28 -25.25 -44.80
CA VAL A 327 -0.51 -26.40 -44.33
C VAL A 327 -1.65 -25.95 -43.41
N LYS A 328 -1.39 -25.01 -42.50
CA LYS A 328 -2.41 -24.43 -41.60
C LYS A 328 -3.52 -23.74 -42.38
N THR A 329 -3.18 -22.91 -43.37
CA THR A 329 -4.17 -22.22 -44.22
C THR A 329 -5.02 -23.21 -45.00
N ILE A 330 -4.47 -24.34 -45.47
CA ILE A 330 -5.25 -25.39 -46.15
C ILE A 330 -6.19 -26.09 -45.17
N LYS A 331 -5.74 -26.40 -43.94
CA LYS A 331 -6.57 -27.00 -42.91
C LYS A 331 -7.76 -26.10 -42.53
N GLU A 332 -7.51 -24.81 -42.35
CA GLU A 332 -8.53 -23.79 -42.02
C GLU A 332 -9.50 -23.54 -43.19
N ASN A 333 -9.01 -23.64 -44.43
CA ASN A 333 -9.82 -23.53 -45.65
C ASN A 333 -10.28 -24.88 -46.20
N SER A 334 -10.24 -25.96 -45.41
CA SER A 334 -10.60 -27.32 -45.86
C SER A 334 -12.04 -27.43 -46.38
N LYS A 335 -12.95 -26.55 -45.92
CA LYS A 335 -14.31 -26.40 -46.47
C LYS A 335 -14.36 -25.74 -47.86
N ARG A 336 -13.33 -24.96 -48.22
CA ARG A 336 -13.23 -24.16 -49.45
C ARG A 336 -12.49 -24.89 -50.57
N TYR A 337 -11.62 -25.83 -50.25
CA TYR A 337 -10.86 -26.67 -51.18
C TYR A 337 -11.40 -28.11 -51.24
N ASN A 338 -12.74 -28.29 -51.23
CA ASN A 338 -13.34 -29.53 -51.69
C ASN A 338 -13.07 -29.68 -53.19
N LEU A 339 -11.84 -30.06 -53.54
CA LEU A 339 -11.54 -30.71 -54.80
C LEU A 339 -12.26 -32.06 -54.72
N VAL A 340 -13.39 -32.14 -55.42
CA VAL A 340 -14.10 -33.38 -55.70
C VAL A 340 -13.05 -34.41 -56.17
N PHE A 341 -13.09 -35.57 -55.51
CA PHE A 341 -12.14 -36.67 -55.68
C PHE A 341 -11.90 -37.07 -57.13
#